data_AF-A0A3C0XI36-F1
#
_entry.id   AF-A0A3C0XI36-F1
#
_cell.length_a   1.000
_cell.length_b   1.000
_cell.length_c   1.000
_cell.angle_alpha   90.00
_cell.angle_beta   90.00
_cell.angle_gamma   90.00
#
_symmetry.space_group_name_H-M   'P 1'
#
loop_
_entity.id
_entity.type
_entity.pdbx_description
1 polymer ?
#
loop_
_entity_poly.entity_id
_entity_poly.type
_entity_poly.pdbx_seq_one_letter_code
_entity_poly.pdbx_strand_id
1 'polypeptide(L)'
;MVSGNMRRLLVGLAAIAANLGWLQLAPVFGYPVTAPGGMLDRMLGANREAGPAGWALLLLGQAVFAVLIFLVVERRTRVALASFAFVVGAWFISGAVLMPSIGLIQGAPAPGALPTDPMRANFFMLNLGLGAAAEALVGWLLFGAVIAAGLMLRVSLRAFTFAVGTAALAAAIALAVPALGAQAGSGRVVEGRIAALPASPVFISVLDLPQPAGAVLGPHQHIAGFVVDVSGTASMVIGGNVVDVGPGDAVFTADQQPHDHENRAAVPFAIALALIVVGLSVALVLLQGRGPAVALMAALLVAGTVATVNPLMNHWYFIGVRPAAMRGAAMPVPAGHRTYESENLTGLSSGPYVEQLTDRRLAVGESVRVVGPAAIVVLDGQASIVADGRTTSLSAQSGTTIAAGTEATIQSGSGSPRVLVVQLLPAS
;
A
#
# COMPACT_ATOMS: atom_id res chain seq x y z
N MET A 1 21.43 19.97 -30.92
CA MET A 1 20.91 20.86 -29.87
C MET A 1 20.35 20.02 -28.73
N VAL A 2 20.96 20.08 -27.55
CA VAL A 2 20.42 19.46 -26.33
C VAL A 2 19.37 20.41 -25.77
N SER A 3 18.11 19.99 -25.70
CA SER A 3 17.06 20.89 -25.17
C SER A 3 17.16 20.96 -23.65
N GLY A 4 17.21 22.16 -23.08
CA GLY A 4 17.16 22.36 -21.63
C GLY A 4 15.91 21.75 -20.98
N ASN A 5 14.86 21.51 -21.77
CA ASN A 5 13.62 20.86 -21.36
C ASN A 5 13.84 19.39 -20.95
N MET A 6 14.61 18.61 -21.71
CA MET A 6 14.89 17.20 -21.40
C MET A 6 15.66 17.04 -20.08
N ARG A 7 16.64 17.92 -19.83
CA ARG A 7 17.37 17.95 -18.57
C ARG A 7 16.43 18.18 -17.39
N ARG A 8 15.60 19.23 -17.45
CA ARG A 8 14.66 19.57 -16.37
C ARG A 8 13.69 18.42 -16.08
N LEU A 9 13.18 17.76 -17.12
CA LEU A 9 12.30 16.60 -16.97
C LEU A 9 13.01 15.43 -16.28
N LEU A 10 14.19 15.02 -16.75
CA LEU A 10 14.91 13.90 -16.15
C LEU A 10 15.24 14.16 -14.67
N VAL A 11 15.77 15.35 -14.39
CA VAL A 11 16.17 15.74 -13.03
C VAL A 11 14.94 15.84 -12.11
N GLY A 12 13.84 16.42 -12.60
CA GLY A 12 12.58 16.49 -11.87
C GLY A 12 12.03 15.10 -11.55
N LEU A 13 11.96 14.20 -12.54
CA LEU A 13 11.50 12.82 -12.33
C LEU A 13 12.36 12.07 -11.33
N ALA A 14 13.69 12.20 -11.42
CA ALA A 14 14.59 11.55 -10.47
C ALA A 14 14.45 12.11 -9.05
N ALA A 15 14.25 13.42 -8.90
CA ALA A 15 14.02 14.05 -7.60
C ALA A 15 12.71 13.58 -6.96
N ILE A 16 11.63 13.49 -7.75
CA ILE A 16 10.34 12.95 -7.33
C ILE A 16 10.50 11.48 -6.91
N ALA A 17 11.14 10.66 -7.74
CA ALA A 17 11.36 9.24 -7.47
C ALA A 17 12.23 9.01 -6.21
N ALA A 18 13.26 9.84 -5.99
CA ALA A 18 14.07 9.77 -4.78
C ALA A 18 13.29 10.16 -3.52
N ASN A 19 12.45 11.20 -3.61
CA ASN A 19 11.58 11.63 -2.50
C ASN A 19 10.56 10.54 -2.17
N LEU A 20 9.75 10.11 -3.14
CA LEU A 20 8.69 9.12 -2.90
C LEU A 20 9.26 7.75 -2.54
N GLY A 21 10.38 7.35 -3.16
CA GLY A 21 11.09 6.13 -2.80
C GLY A 21 11.62 6.17 -1.38
N TRP A 22 12.08 7.32 -0.88
CA TRP A 22 12.44 7.47 0.52
C TRP A 22 11.24 7.28 1.46
N LEU A 23 10.09 7.90 1.18
CA LEU A 23 8.90 7.77 2.03
C LEU A 23 8.46 6.30 2.20
N GLN A 24 8.60 5.51 1.13
CA GLN A 24 8.28 4.07 1.14
C GLN A 24 9.25 3.22 1.96
N LEU A 25 10.50 3.66 2.08
CA LEU A 25 11.58 2.91 2.73
C LEU A 25 11.88 3.39 4.15
N ALA A 26 11.51 4.61 4.50
CA ALA A 26 11.78 5.22 5.81
C ALA A 26 11.35 4.36 7.01
N PRO A 27 10.26 3.56 6.97
CA PRO A 27 9.86 2.75 8.12
C PRO A 27 10.92 1.76 8.61
N VAL A 28 11.85 1.28 7.76
CA VAL A 28 12.97 0.41 8.21
C VAL A 28 13.93 1.08 9.19
N PHE A 29 13.88 2.42 9.27
CA PHE A 29 14.68 3.21 10.20
C PHE A 29 13.87 3.66 11.43
N GLY A 30 12.67 3.10 11.63
CA GLY A 30 11.79 3.43 12.75
C GLY A 30 10.97 4.72 12.56
N TYR A 31 10.94 5.28 11.35
CA TYR A 31 9.99 6.35 11.03
C TYR A 31 8.56 5.79 10.94
N PRO A 32 7.54 6.58 11.30
CA PRO A 32 6.15 6.14 11.16
C PRO A 32 5.80 6.00 9.66
N VAL A 33 4.86 5.10 9.36
CA VAL A 33 4.32 5.01 8.00
C VAL A 33 3.45 6.22 7.72
N THR A 34 3.87 7.05 6.77
CA THR A 34 3.08 8.17 6.26
C THR A 34 2.31 7.71 5.00
N ALA A 35 1.09 8.21 4.79
CA ALA A 35 0.35 7.96 3.54
C ALA A 35 -0.12 9.27 2.91
N PRO A 36 0.80 10.07 2.37
CA PRO A 36 0.44 11.32 1.70
C PRO A 36 -0.54 11.09 0.54
N GLY A 37 -0.45 9.96 -0.18
CA GLY A 37 -1.47 9.58 -1.17
C GLY A 37 -2.86 9.43 -0.54
N GLY A 38 -3.00 8.58 0.48
CA GLY A 38 -4.27 8.37 1.18
C GLY A 38 -4.83 9.65 1.84
N MET A 39 -3.98 10.53 2.35
CA MET A 39 -4.39 11.86 2.84
C MET A 39 -5.05 12.69 1.75
N LEU A 40 -4.48 12.68 0.54
CA LEU A 40 -5.01 13.42 -0.60
C LEU A 40 -6.28 12.79 -1.18
N ASP A 41 -6.42 11.45 -1.15
CA ASP A 41 -7.69 10.80 -1.53
C ASP A 41 -8.85 11.28 -0.65
N ARG A 42 -8.60 11.46 0.65
CA ARG A 42 -9.65 11.94 1.58
C ARG A 42 -10.08 13.38 1.34
N MET A 43 -9.34 14.18 0.58
CA MET A 43 -9.83 15.48 0.10
C MET A 43 -11.04 15.34 -0.84
N LEU A 44 -11.20 14.18 -1.47
CA LEU A 44 -12.32 13.84 -2.35
C LEU A 44 -13.48 13.16 -1.60
N GLY A 45 -13.36 12.99 -0.28
CA GLY A 45 -14.38 12.46 0.61
C GLY A 45 -13.77 11.90 1.89
N ALA A 46 -14.28 12.30 3.06
CA ALA A 46 -13.70 12.00 4.37
C ALA A 46 -13.51 10.48 4.66
N ASN A 47 -14.39 9.64 4.09
CA ASN A 47 -14.37 8.18 4.25
C ASN A 47 -13.70 7.46 3.08
N ARG A 48 -13.05 8.18 2.15
CA ARG A 48 -12.31 7.54 1.06
C ARG A 48 -11.07 6.84 1.61
N GLU A 49 -10.85 5.65 1.07
CA GLU A 49 -9.67 4.84 1.32
C GLU A 49 -8.52 5.29 0.41
N ALA A 50 -7.33 4.76 0.68
CA ALA A 50 -6.19 5.01 -0.19
C ALA A 50 -6.46 4.49 -1.60
N GLY A 51 -6.20 5.32 -2.60
CA GLY A 51 -6.50 5.01 -3.99
C GLY A 51 -5.58 5.72 -4.97
N PRO A 52 -5.83 5.56 -6.28
CA PRO A 52 -4.95 6.12 -7.31
C PRO A 52 -5.08 7.64 -7.44
N ALA A 53 -6.21 8.25 -7.02
CA ALA A 53 -6.42 9.69 -7.16
C ALA A 53 -5.50 10.49 -6.24
N GLY A 54 -5.33 10.05 -4.99
CA GLY A 54 -4.39 10.66 -4.05
C GLY A 54 -2.94 10.60 -4.53
N TRP A 55 -2.51 9.46 -5.07
CA TRP A 55 -1.20 9.32 -5.72
C TRP A 55 -1.01 10.25 -6.92
N ALA A 56 -2.04 10.40 -7.76
CA ALA A 56 -2.00 11.32 -8.90
C ALA A 56 -1.88 12.78 -8.43
N LEU A 57 -2.61 13.18 -7.39
CA LEU A 57 -2.51 14.51 -6.79
C LEU A 57 -1.12 14.76 -6.18
N LEU A 58 -0.54 13.76 -5.51
CA LEU A 58 0.80 13.86 -4.93
C LEU A 58 1.86 14.06 -6.01
N LEU A 59 1.82 13.26 -7.07
CA LEU A 59 2.74 13.36 -8.21
C LEU A 59 2.61 14.72 -8.92
N LEU A 60 1.37 15.19 -9.12
CA LEU A 60 1.12 16.50 -9.71
C LEU A 60 1.70 17.63 -8.84
N GLY A 61 1.46 17.57 -7.53
CA GLY A 61 2.01 18.55 -6.58
C GLY A 61 3.54 18.59 -6.60
N GLN A 62 4.19 17.42 -6.56
CA GLN A 62 5.64 17.31 -6.65
C GLN A 62 6.20 17.81 -7.99
N ALA A 63 5.50 17.54 -9.10
CA ALA A 63 5.88 18.05 -10.42
C ALA A 63 5.78 19.58 -10.50
N VAL A 64 4.71 20.17 -9.94
CA VAL A 64 4.57 21.63 -9.82
C VAL A 64 5.72 22.22 -9.00
N PHE A 65 6.07 21.60 -7.87
CA PHE A 65 7.21 22.01 -7.05
C PHE A 65 8.54 21.95 -7.81
N ALA A 66 8.80 20.87 -8.56
CA ALA A 66 10.00 20.76 -9.40
C ALA A 66 10.08 21.92 -10.42
N VAL A 67 8.97 22.23 -11.09
CA VAL A 67 8.88 23.35 -12.04
C VAL A 67 9.17 24.68 -11.34
N LEU A 68 8.58 24.94 -10.17
CA LEU A 68 8.81 26.17 -9.40
C LEU A 68 10.29 26.33 -9.02
N ILE A 69 10.98 25.24 -8.63
CA ILE A 69 12.42 25.30 -8.37
C ILE A 69 13.20 25.72 -9.61
N PHE A 70 12.93 25.13 -10.78
CA PHE A 70 13.61 25.53 -12.01
C PHE A 70 13.33 26.99 -12.40
N LEU A 71 12.15 27.52 -12.11
CA LEU A 71 11.82 28.91 -12.40
C LEU A 71 12.50 29.90 -11.43
N VAL A 72 12.57 29.55 -10.14
CA VAL A 72 13.02 30.46 -9.07
C VAL A 72 14.51 30.33 -8.77
N VAL A 73 15.03 29.10 -8.70
CA VAL A 73 16.38 28.80 -8.19
C VAL A 73 17.42 28.78 -9.30
N GLU A 74 17.11 28.23 -10.48
CA GLU A 74 18.06 28.12 -11.60
C GLU A 74 18.60 29.50 -12.04
N ARG A 75 17.84 30.58 -11.81
CA ARG A 75 18.22 31.95 -12.17
C ARG A 75 19.18 32.61 -11.18
N ARG A 76 19.55 31.96 -10.07
CA ARG A 76 20.37 32.57 -9.00
C ARG A 76 21.83 32.10 -9.02
N THR A 77 22.74 32.97 -8.60
CA THR A 77 24.20 32.70 -8.60
C THR A 77 24.65 31.70 -7.51
N ARG A 78 23.87 31.49 -6.45
CA ARG A 78 24.14 30.52 -5.36
C ARG A 78 23.17 29.35 -5.38
N VAL A 79 23.18 28.64 -6.51
CA VAL A 79 22.21 27.59 -6.84
C VAL A 79 22.01 26.55 -5.74
N ALA A 80 23.08 25.97 -5.18
CA ALA A 80 22.96 24.90 -4.18
C ALA A 80 22.29 25.38 -2.89
N LEU A 81 22.76 26.50 -2.31
CA LEU A 81 22.17 27.09 -1.10
C LEU A 81 20.72 27.51 -1.34
N ALA A 82 20.43 28.07 -2.51
CA ALA A 82 19.08 28.45 -2.90
C ALA A 82 18.15 27.23 -3.06
N SER A 83 18.65 26.11 -3.61
CA SER A 83 17.89 24.85 -3.67
C SER A 83 17.57 24.33 -2.27
N PHE A 84 18.56 24.29 -1.37
CA PHE A 84 18.35 23.82 0.00
C PHE A 84 17.36 24.71 0.77
N ALA A 85 17.55 26.03 0.71
CA ALA A 85 16.63 26.97 1.34
C ALA A 85 15.20 26.83 0.78
N PHE A 86 15.08 26.64 -0.54
CA PHE A 86 13.78 26.42 -1.18
C PHE A 86 13.11 25.13 -0.69
N VAL A 87 13.82 24.00 -0.64
CA VAL A 87 13.21 22.73 -0.20
C VAL A 87 12.90 22.70 1.29
N VAL A 88 13.71 23.35 2.14
CA VAL A 88 13.37 23.53 3.56
C VAL A 88 12.13 24.42 3.69
N GLY A 89 12.02 25.47 2.87
CA GLY A 89 10.81 26.28 2.78
C GLY A 89 9.60 25.48 2.30
N ALA A 90 9.77 24.60 1.31
CA ALA A 90 8.73 23.73 0.79
C ALA A 90 8.27 22.70 1.84
N TRP A 91 9.21 22.07 2.56
CA TRP A 91 8.94 21.23 3.71
C TRP A 91 8.12 22.00 4.76
N PHE A 92 8.56 23.21 5.11
CA PHE A 92 7.85 24.05 6.08
C PHE A 92 6.44 24.41 5.62
N ILE A 93 6.26 24.88 4.38
CA ILE A 93 4.94 25.20 3.81
C ILE A 93 4.07 23.96 3.75
N SER A 94 4.61 22.81 3.34
CA SER A 94 3.87 21.56 3.25
C SER A 94 3.35 21.12 4.62
N GLY A 95 4.21 21.09 5.64
CA GLY A 95 3.84 20.66 6.99
C GLY A 95 3.05 21.70 7.80
N ALA A 96 3.39 22.97 7.70
CA ALA A 96 2.81 24.04 8.52
C ALA A 96 1.53 24.64 7.93
N VAL A 97 1.36 24.58 6.60
CA VAL A 97 0.25 25.26 5.90
C VAL A 97 -0.61 24.27 5.14
N LEU A 98 -0.02 23.50 4.20
CA LEU A 98 -0.80 22.63 3.33
C LEU A 98 -1.45 21.49 4.12
N MET A 99 -0.72 20.80 4.99
CA MET A 99 -1.28 19.69 5.77
C MET A 99 -2.44 20.11 6.69
N PRO A 100 -2.35 21.20 7.49
CA PRO A 100 -3.52 21.72 8.20
C PRO A 100 -4.68 22.09 7.29
N SER A 101 -4.41 22.69 6.13
CA SER A 101 -5.46 23.06 5.17
C SER A 101 -6.16 21.82 4.60
N ILE A 102 -5.40 20.78 4.26
CA ILE A 102 -5.93 19.47 3.86
C ILE A 102 -6.77 18.89 5.00
N GLY A 103 -6.28 18.95 6.24
CA GLY A 103 -7.02 18.48 7.42
C GLY A 103 -8.36 19.20 7.62
N LEU A 104 -8.42 20.50 7.34
CA LEU A 104 -9.67 21.26 7.36
C LEU A 104 -10.64 20.81 6.25
N ILE A 105 -10.13 20.51 5.06
CA ILE A 105 -10.93 19.99 3.93
C ILE A 105 -11.44 18.58 4.22
N GLN A 106 -10.63 17.74 4.85
CA GLN A 106 -11.01 16.39 5.28
C GLN A 106 -12.14 16.42 6.34
N GLY A 107 -12.25 17.51 7.10
CA GLY A 107 -13.29 17.72 8.11
C GLY A 107 -12.94 17.12 9.48
N ALA A 108 -13.96 17.10 10.36
CA ALA A 108 -13.83 16.49 11.67
C ALA A 108 -13.66 14.97 11.52
N PRO A 109 -12.85 14.33 12.40
CA PRO A 109 -12.72 12.89 12.39
C PRO A 109 -14.07 12.26 12.69
N ALA A 110 -14.34 11.10 12.10
CA ALA A 110 -15.51 10.32 12.46
C ALA A 110 -15.48 10.00 13.98
N PRO A 111 -16.64 9.91 14.65
CA PRO A 111 -16.71 9.44 16.02
C PRO A 111 -15.99 8.09 16.18
N GLY A 112 -15.06 8.00 17.13
CA GLY A 112 -14.27 6.78 17.37
C GLY A 112 -13.03 6.62 16.48
N ALA A 113 -12.68 7.61 15.65
CA ALA A 113 -11.41 7.59 14.92
C ALA A 113 -10.22 7.46 15.88
N LEU A 114 -9.24 6.64 15.49
CA LEU A 114 -8.02 6.46 16.26
C LEU A 114 -7.27 7.80 16.37
N PRO A 115 -6.70 8.13 17.56
CA PRO A 115 -5.90 9.34 17.74
C PRO A 115 -4.74 9.47 16.73
N THR A 116 -4.25 8.34 16.22
CA THR A 116 -3.09 8.21 15.35
C THR A 116 -3.45 7.93 13.88
N ASP A 117 -4.66 8.29 13.43
CA ASP A 117 -5.08 8.07 12.02
C ASP A 117 -4.06 8.66 11.02
N PRO A 118 -3.32 7.82 10.27
CA PRO A 118 -2.22 8.23 9.42
C PRO A 118 -2.66 8.83 8.09
N MET A 119 -3.95 8.78 7.77
CA MET A 119 -4.51 9.47 6.60
C MET A 119 -5.10 10.84 6.98
N ARG A 120 -5.04 11.22 8.26
CA ARG A 120 -5.45 12.54 8.70
C ARG A 120 -4.30 13.53 8.60
N ALA A 121 -4.48 14.53 7.76
CA ALA A 121 -3.50 15.61 7.64
C ALA A 121 -3.63 16.59 8.81
N ASN A 122 -2.52 16.93 9.44
CA ASN A 122 -2.43 17.98 10.45
C ASN A 122 -1.05 18.64 10.41
N PHE A 123 -0.79 19.58 11.32
CA PHE A 123 0.48 20.27 11.43
C PHE A 123 1.64 19.27 11.51
N PHE A 124 2.47 19.21 10.45
CA PHE A 124 3.59 18.28 10.27
C PHE A 124 3.29 16.79 10.52
N MET A 125 2.04 16.36 10.42
CA MET A 125 1.64 14.97 10.74
C MET A 125 2.02 14.59 12.18
N LEU A 126 2.03 15.55 13.12
CA LEU A 126 2.49 15.33 14.50
C LEU A 126 1.62 14.35 15.30
N ASN A 127 0.43 14.01 14.83
CA ASN A 127 -0.33 12.86 15.40
C ASN A 127 0.40 11.53 15.23
N LEU A 128 1.31 11.43 14.25
CA LEU A 128 2.21 10.28 14.05
C LEU A 128 3.55 10.44 14.79
N GLY A 129 3.71 11.52 15.54
CA GLY A 129 4.92 11.87 16.26
C GLY A 129 5.91 12.70 15.44
N LEU A 130 6.96 13.18 16.11
CA LEU A 130 8.01 14.01 15.49
C LEU A 130 8.77 13.30 14.37
N GLY A 131 8.74 11.96 14.36
CA GLY A 131 9.33 11.13 13.32
C GLY A 131 8.78 11.43 11.93
N ALA A 132 7.47 11.69 11.79
CA ALA A 132 6.86 11.98 10.48
C ALA A 132 7.38 13.30 9.88
N ALA A 133 7.57 14.32 10.72
CA ALA A 133 8.11 15.60 10.28
C ALA A 133 9.57 15.47 9.81
N ALA A 134 10.37 14.69 10.55
CA ALA A 134 11.78 14.43 10.24
C ALA A 134 11.93 13.55 8.99
N GLU A 135 11.10 12.54 8.83
CA GLU A 135 11.03 11.67 7.65
C GLU A 135 10.77 12.49 6.39
N ALA A 136 9.73 13.34 6.42
CA ALA A 136 9.39 14.21 5.31
C ALA A 136 10.53 15.19 4.98
N LEU A 137 11.23 15.73 6.00
CA LEU A 137 12.37 16.62 5.80
C LEU A 137 13.49 15.93 5.01
N VAL A 138 13.83 14.67 5.34
CA VAL A 138 14.84 13.90 4.60
C VAL A 138 14.42 13.73 3.14
N GLY A 139 13.16 13.39 2.87
CA GLY A 139 12.63 13.31 1.51
C GLY A 139 12.78 14.62 0.73
N TRP A 140 12.47 15.77 1.36
CA TRP A 140 12.65 17.10 0.74
C TRP A 140 14.12 17.46 0.51
N LEU A 141 15.02 17.07 1.41
CA LEU A 141 16.46 17.28 1.25
C LEU A 141 17.03 16.45 0.09
N LEU A 142 16.62 15.19 -0.04
CA LEU A 142 16.97 14.34 -1.19
C LEU A 142 16.48 14.96 -2.49
N PHE A 143 15.21 15.39 -2.53
CA PHE A 143 14.64 16.09 -3.69
C PHE A 143 15.49 17.30 -4.10
N GLY A 144 15.81 18.17 -3.14
CA GLY A 144 16.60 19.38 -3.39
C GLY A 144 18.03 19.08 -3.83
N ALA A 145 18.67 18.07 -3.24
CA ALA A 145 20.01 17.63 -3.60
C ALA A 145 20.08 17.14 -5.06
N VAL A 146 19.10 16.33 -5.47
CA VAL A 146 19.00 15.81 -6.84
C VAL A 146 18.79 16.95 -7.85
N ILE A 147 17.88 17.90 -7.53
CA ILE A 147 17.68 19.07 -8.37
C ILE A 147 18.97 19.87 -8.48
N ALA A 148 19.60 20.22 -7.36
CA ALA A 148 20.84 21.01 -7.34
C ALA A 148 21.96 20.37 -8.17
N ALA A 149 22.18 19.06 -8.01
CA ALA A 149 23.17 18.30 -8.77
C ALA A 149 22.85 18.23 -10.28
N GLY A 150 21.56 18.20 -10.63
CA GLY A 150 21.09 18.04 -12.00
C GLY A 150 21.13 19.30 -12.87
N LEU A 151 21.27 20.48 -12.28
CA LEU A 151 21.16 21.75 -13.01
C LEU A 151 22.23 21.95 -14.09
N MET A 152 23.42 21.38 -13.89
CA MET A 152 24.54 21.48 -14.84
C MET A 152 24.60 20.32 -15.84
N LEU A 153 23.68 19.35 -15.77
CA LEU A 153 23.71 18.17 -16.62
C LEU A 153 23.43 18.50 -18.08
N ARG A 154 24.16 17.83 -18.98
CA ARG A 154 23.87 17.81 -20.41
C ARG A 154 23.24 16.48 -20.76
N VAL A 155 21.94 16.49 -21.03
CA VAL A 155 21.16 15.27 -21.28
C VAL A 155 20.83 15.18 -22.77
N SER A 156 21.36 14.18 -23.46
CA SER A 156 20.96 13.90 -24.84
C SER A 156 19.59 13.22 -24.88
N LEU A 157 18.88 13.31 -26.01
CA LEU A 157 17.61 12.60 -26.21
C LEU A 157 17.77 11.09 -25.96
N ARG A 158 18.85 10.48 -26.46
CA ARG A 158 19.13 9.05 -26.27
C ARG A 158 19.27 8.67 -24.80
N ALA A 159 20.02 9.48 -24.04
CA ALA A 159 20.19 9.25 -22.61
C ALA A 159 18.87 9.42 -21.84
N PHE A 160 18.07 10.44 -22.22
CA PHE A 160 16.74 10.66 -21.66
C PHE A 160 15.79 9.48 -21.92
N THR A 161 15.64 9.07 -23.19
CA THR A 161 14.73 7.97 -23.57
C THR A 161 15.17 6.65 -22.95
N PHE A 162 16.48 6.40 -22.87
CA PHE A 162 17.00 5.24 -22.17
C PHE A 162 16.63 5.27 -20.69
N ALA A 163 16.93 6.37 -19.98
CA ALA A 163 16.64 6.49 -18.55
C ALA A 163 15.14 6.29 -18.24
N VAL A 164 14.25 6.97 -18.98
CA VAL A 164 12.81 6.87 -18.79
C VAL A 164 12.30 5.48 -19.18
N GLY A 165 12.76 4.92 -20.29
CA GLY A 165 12.38 3.58 -20.74
C GLY A 165 12.80 2.49 -19.76
N THR A 166 14.02 2.56 -19.23
CA THR A 166 14.52 1.62 -18.21
C THR A 166 13.76 1.78 -16.89
N ALA A 167 13.44 3.01 -16.47
CA ALA A 167 12.64 3.24 -15.28
C ALA A 167 11.21 2.68 -15.43
N ALA A 168 10.57 2.89 -16.58
CA ALA A 168 9.26 2.32 -16.88
C ALA A 168 9.28 0.79 -16.90
N LEU A 169 10.31 0.18 -17.50
CA LEU A 169 10.50 -1.27 -17.49
C LEU A 169 10.72 -1.80 -16.06
N ALA A 170 11.57 -1.14 -15.28
CA ALA A 170 11.82 -1.51 -13.89
C ALA A 170 10.55 -1.39 -13.03
N ALA A 171 9.74 -0.36 -13.25
CA ALA A 171 8.43 -0.22 -12.60
C ALA A 171 7.49 -1.36 -12.97
N ALA A 172 7.40 -1.71 -14.25
CA ALA A 172 6.57 -2.82 -14.73
C ALA A 172 7.01 -4.17 -14.13
N ILE A 173 8.32 -4.42 -14.04
CA ILE A 173 8.87 -5.60 -13.38
C ILE A 173 8.53 -5.58 -11.89
N ALA A 174 8.79 -4.47 -11.19
CA ALA A 174 8.53 -4.35 -9.76
C ALA A 174 7.04 -4.54 -9.42
N LEU A 175 6.13 -4.00 -10.22
CA LEU A 175 4.67 -4.21 -10.08
C LEU A 175 4.26 -5.67 -10.32
N ALA A 176 5.01 -6.41 -11.13
CA ALA A 176 4.72 -7.82 -11.40
C ALA A 176 5.28 -8.77 -10.33
N VAL A 177 6.25 -8.35 -9.51
CA VAL A 177 6.88 -9.20 -8.47
C VAL A 177 5.86 -9.83 -7.51
N PRO A 178 4.90 -9.08 -6.92
CA PRO A 178 3.88 -9.69 -6.05
C PRO A 178 3.11 -10.82 -6.73
N ALA A 179 2.74 -10.64 -8.01
CA ALA A 179 1.99 -11.63 -8.78
C ALA A 179 2.81 -12.90 -9.08
N LEU A 180 4.14 -12.78 -9.19
CA LEU A 180 5.05 -13.91 -9.38
C LEU A 180 5.23 -14.73 -8.08
N GLY A 181 5.23 -14.06 -6.92
CA GLY A 181 5.33 -14.70 -5.60
C GLY A 181 4.02 -15.29 -5.10
N ALA A 182 2.89 -14.80 -5.59
CA ALA A 182 1.52 -15.20 -5.24
C ALA A 182 1.10 -16.61 -5.72
N GLN A 183 2.04 -17.52 -5.99
CA GLN A 183 1.74 -18.91 -6.36
C GLN A 183 1.22 -19.69 -5.15
N ALA A 184 -0.01 -19.40 -4.73
CA ALA A 184 -0.76 -20.25 -3.83
C ALA A 184 -0.94 -21.63 -4.51
N GLY A 185 -0.51 -22.68 -3.82
CA GLY A 185 -0.73 -24.07 -4.20
C GLY A 185 -2.22 -24.44 -4.23
N SER A 186 -2.52 -25.67 -4.64
CA SER A 186 -3.91 -26.16 -4.77
C SER A 186 -4.68 -26.10 -3.43
N GLY A 187 -5.61 -25.14 -3.31
CA GLY A 187 -6.74 -25.15 -2.39
C GLY A 187 -6.40 -25.37 -0.92
N ARG A 188 -5.63 -24.46 -0.29
CA ARG A 188 -5.35 -24.54 1.15
C ARG A 188 -6.60 -24.15 1.93
N VAL A 189 -6.96 -24.99 2.89
CA VAL A 189 -8.05 -24.74 3.83
C VAL A 189 -7.45 -24.46 5.21
N VAL A 190 -7.85 -23.35 5.82
CA VAL A 190 -7.48 -23.00 7.20
C VAL A 190 -8.76 -22.75 7.98
N GLU A 191 -8.81 -23.26 9.21
CA GLU A 191 -9.99 -23.19 10.06
C GLU A 191 -9.70 -22.42 11.34
N GLY A 192 -10.72 -21.71 11.82
CA GLY A 192 -10.70 -20.93 13.04
C GLY A 192 -11.98 -21.13 13.82
N ARG A 193 -11.86 -21.38 15.13
CA ARG A 193 -13.04 -21.55 15.98
C ARG A 193 -13.51 -20.21 16.53
N ILE A 194 -14.79 -19.94 16.35
CA ILE A 194 -15.51 -18.81 16.92
C ILE A 194 -16.41 -19.36 18.03
N ALA A 195 -16.15 -18.98 19.29
CA ALA A 195 -16.92 -19.48 20.43
C ALA A 195 -18.39 -19.05 20.39
N ALA A 196 -18.66 -17.82 19.93
CA ALA A 196 -19.99 -17.32 19.68
C ALA A 196 -19.91 -16.19 18.63
N LEU A 197 -20.88 -16.14 17.72
CA LEU A 197 -21.03 -14.99 16.84
C LEU A 197 -21.45 -13.75 17.65
N PRO A 198 -21.10 -12.54 17.18
CA PRO A 198 -21.68 -11.30 17.71
C PRO A 198 -23.21 -11.37 17.82
N ALA A 199 -23.76 -10.80 18.89
CA ALA A 199 -25.22 -10.84 19.16
C ALA A 199 -26.07 -10.00 18.17
N SER A 200 -25.43 -9.15 17.39
CA SER A 200 -26.07 -8.33 16.35
C SER A 200 -25.90 -8.99 14.97
N PRO A 201 -26.68 -8.59 13.94
CA PRO A 201 -26.46 -9.09 12.58
C PRO A 201 -24.98 -8.98 12.18
N VAL A 202 -24.46 -10.02 11.53
CA VAL A 202 -23.04 -10.10 11.17
C VAL A 202 -22.84 -10.07 9.67
N PHE A 203 -21.64 -9.70 9.23
CA PHE A 203 -21.21 -9.73 7.84
C PHE A 203 -19.75 -10.18 7.72
N ILE A 204 -19.34 -10.67 6.55
CA ILE A 204 -17.94 -11.01 6.26
C ILE A 204 -17.24 -9.78 5.69
N SER A 205 -16.10 -9.42 6.28
CA SER A 205 -15.24 -8.33 5.84
C SER A 205 -13.93 -8.89 5.31
N VAL A 206 -13.45 -8.38 4.19
CA VAL A 206 -12.15 -8.67 3.58
C VAL A 206 -11.44 -7.34 3.32
N LEU A 207 -10.36 -7.11 4.06
CA LEU A 207 -9.54 -5.89 4.01
C LEU A 207 -8.18 -6.23 3.43
N ASP A 208 -7.71 -5.50 2.41
CA ASP A 208 -6.30 -5.51 2.00
C ASP A 208 -5.55 -4.46 2.83
N LEU A 209 -4.44 -4.88 3.43
CA LEU A 209 -3.66 -4.10 4.38
C LEU A 209 -2.18 -4.07 3.95
N PRO A 210 -1.82 -3.28 2.92
CA PRO A 210 -0.44 -3.19 2.48
C PRO A 210 0.48 -2.66 3.58
N GLN A 211 1.63 -3.30 3.76
CA GLN A 211 2.57 -2.98 4.86
C GLN A 211 4.02 -2.86 4.36
N PRO A 212 4.57 -1.63 4.27
CA PRO A 212 5.97 -1.41 3.88
C PRO A 212 6.96 -2.13 4.79
N ALA A 213 8.17 -2.40 4.29
CA ALA A 213 9.23 -3.01 5.09
C ALA A 213 9.51 -2.19 6.37
N GLY A 214 9.59 -2.86 7.52
CA GLY A 214 9.81 -2.24 8.83
C GLY A 214 8.59 -1.53 9.44
N ALA A 215 7.46 -1.48 8.73
CA ALA A 215 6.22 -0.97 9.31
C ALA A 215 5.66 -1.95 10.35
N VAL A 216 5.16 -1.41 11.46
CA VAL A 216 4.52 -2.16 12.54
C VAL A 216 3.08 -1.68 12.74
N LEU A 217 2.15 -2.63 12.81
CA LEU A 217 0.77 -2.40 13.25
C LEU A 217 0.54 -3.13 14.57
N GLY A 218 0.58 -2.41 15.69
CA GLY A 218 0.32 -2.97 17.02
C GLY A 218 1.33 -2.53 18.08
N PRO A 219 1.28 -3.14 19.28
CA PRO A 219 0.37 -4.23 19.65
C PRO A 219 -1.10 -3.78 19.71
N HIS A 220 -2.02 -4.66 19.35
CA HIS A 220 -3.46 -4.43 19.38
C HIS A 220 -4.23 -5.75 19.54
N GLN A 221 -5.56 -5.66 19.62
CA GLN A 221 -6.46 -6.81 19.63
C GLN A 221 -7.77 -6.44 18.94
N HIS A 222 -8.44 -7.43 18.37
CA HIS A 222 -9.72 -7.24 17.69
C HIS A 222 -10.53 -8.53 17.73
N ILE A 223 -11.73 -8.48 17.16
CA ILE A 223 -12.56 -9.67 16.91
C ILE A 223 -11.80 -10.75 16.14
N ALA A 224 -12.22 -12.01 16.29
CA ALA A 224 -11.57 -13.12 15.61
C ALA A 224 -11.57 -12.97 14.08
N GLY A 225 -10.57 -13.56 13.44
CA GLY A 225 -10.43 -13.54 11.99
C GLY A 225 -9.14 -14.16 11.50
N PHE A 226 -9.02 -14.27 10.18
CA PHE A 226 -7.82 -14.74 9.49
C PHE A 226 -6.95 -13.59 9.04
N VAL A 227 -5.65 -13.83 9.14
CA VAL A 227 -4.60 -13.07 8.45
C VAL A 227 -4.09 -13.95 7.33
N VAL A 228 -4.12 -13.44 6.10
CA VAL A 228 -3.70 -14.16 4.89
C VAL A 228 -2.67 -13.33 4.17
N ASP A 229 -1.45 -13.83 3.97
CA ASP A 229 -0.46 -13.12 3.17
C ASP A 229 -0.56 -13.59 1.71
N VAL A 230 -0.57 -12.66 0.75
CA VAL A 230 -0.62 -12.99 -0.68
C VAL A 230 0.67 -12.64 -1.41
N SER A 231 1.54 -11.85 -0.79
CA SER A 231 2.85 -11.43 -1.28
C SER A 231 3.65 -10.87 -0.12
N GLY A 232 4.82 -11.45 0.13
CA GLY A 232 5.69 -11.06 1.24
C GLY A 232 5.64 -12.06 2.39
N THR A 233 5.91 -11.59 3.60
CA THR A 233 5.76 -12.40 4.82
C THR A 233 5.34 -11.50 5.96
N ALA A 234 4.07 -11.62 6.36
CA ALA A 234 3.53 -10.98 7.53
C ALA A 234 4.02 -11.72 8.79
N SER A 235 4.81 -11.04 9.61
CA SER A 235 5.26 -11.55 10.90
C SER A 235 4.41 -10.96 12.01
N MET A 236 3.99 -11.80 12.96
CA MET A 236 3.16 -11.39 14.09
C MET A 236 3.70 -11.97 15.38
N VAL A 237 3.62 -11.22 16.48
CA VAL A 237 3.86 -11.73 17.84
C VAL A 237 2.52 -12.05 18.48
N ILE A 238 2.19 -13.35 18.57
CA ILE A 238 0.93 -13.83 19.13
C ILE A 238 1.23 -14.57 20.44
N GLY A 239 0.75 -14.04 21.56
CA GLY A 239 1.02 -14.63 22.88
C GLY A 239 2.52 -14.75 23.20
N GLY A 240 3.34 -13.84 22.69
CA GLY A 240 4.79 -13.82 22.85
C GLY A 240 5.58 -14.70 21.85
N ASN A 241 4.90 -15.46 21.00
CA ASN A 241 5.55 -16.27 19.96
C ASN A 241 5.51 -15.54 18.62
N VAL A 242 6.61 -15.60 17.88
CA VAL A 242 6.66 -15.10 16.50
C VAL A 242 5.99 -16.12 15.58
N VAL A 243 5.05 -15.64 14.77
CA VAL A 243 4.33 -16.39 13.74
C VAL A 243 4.57 -15.69 12.41
N ASP A 244 5.15 -16.40 11.45
CA ASP A 244 5.36 -15.90 10.09
C ASP A 244 4.32 -16.51 9.15
N VAL A 245 3.65 -15.65 8.38
CA VAL A 245 2.65 -16.03 7.37
C VAL A 245 3.18 -15.61 6.01
N GLY A 246 3.60 -16.60 5.21
CA GLY A 246 4.09 -16.39 3.85
C GLY A 246 2.98 -16.38 2.79
N PRO A 247 3.31 -16.23 1.51
CA PRO A 247 2.31 -16.09 0.45
C PRO A 247 1.46 -17.36 0.30
N GLY A 248 0.14 -17.22 0.40
CA GLY A 248 -0.82 -18.32 0.36
C GLY A 248 -1.03 -19.02 1.71
N ASP A 249 -0.31 -18.60 2.75
CA ASP A 249 -0.52 -19.07 4.10
C ASP A 249 -1.53 -18.18 4.83
N ALA A 250 -2.16 -18.75 5.85
CA ALA A 250 -3.04 -18.01 6.74
C ALA A 250 -2.90 -18.50 8.18
N VAL A 251 -3.16 -17.59 9.12
CA VAL A 251 -3.30 -17.89 10.54
C VAL A 251 -4.61 -17.30 11.05
N PHE A 252 -5.24 -17.99 11.98
CA PHE A 252 -6.40 -17.50 12.70
C PHE A 252 -5.97 -16.81 13.99
N THR A 253 -6.36 -15.55 14.15
CA THR A 253 -6.25 -14.81 15.40
C THR A 253 -7.56 -14.95 16.17
N ALA A 254 -7.49 -15.44 17.40
CA ALA A 254 -8.68 -15.63 18.24
C ALA A 254 -9.26 -14.28 18.72
N ASP A 255 -10.51 -14.29 19.17
CA ASP A 255 -11.18 -13.09 19.64
C ASP A 255 -10.41 -12.42 20.79
N GLN A 256 -10.21 -11.11 20.65
CA GLN A 256 -9.45 -10.26 21.58
C GLN A 256 -8.03 -10.75 21.88
N GLN A 257 -7.45 -11.60 21.03
CA GLN A 257 -6.08 -12.06 21.22
C GLN A 257 -5.09 -10.92 20.94
N PRO A 258 -4.26 -10.50 21.91
CA PRO A 258 -3.26 -9.47 21.67
C PRO A 258 -2.19 -9.95 20.69
N HIS A 259 -1.91 -9.13 19.68
CA HIS A 259 -0.86 -9.37 18.69
C HIS A 259 -0.40 -8.07 18.01
N ASP A 260 0.68 -8.16 17.25
CA ASP A 260 1.15 -7.11 16.33
C ASP A 260 1.33 -7.70 14.92
N HIS A 261 1.64 -6.83 13.95
CA HIS A 261 2.02 -7.23 12.59
C HIS A 261 3.22 -6.40 12.17
N GLU A 262 4.25 -7.05 11.63
CA GLU A 262 5.49 -6.44 11.16
C GLU A 262 5.90 -7.03 9.81
N ASN A 263 6.31 -6.19 8.87
CA ASN A 263 7.01 -6.64 7.67
C ASN A 263 8.53 -6.65 7.93
N ARG A 264 8.97 -7.66 8.68
CA ARG A 264 10.37 -7.75 9.12
C ARG A 264 11.28 -8.41 8.09
N ALA A 265 10.74 -9.36 7.33
CA ALA A 265 11.50 -10.16 6.36
C ALA A 265 12.13 -9.28 5.27
N ALA A 266 11.46 -8.18 4.90
CA ALA A 266 11.94 -7.27 3.86
C ALA A 266 12.92 -6.19 4.35
N VAL A 267 13.14 -6.05 5.67
CA VAL A 267 13.94 -4.97 6.27
C VAL A 267 15.36 -4.88 5.69
N PRO A 268 16.15 -5.98 5.58
CA PRO A 268 17.51 -5.89 5.04
C PRO A 268 17.55 -5.38 3.59
N PHE A 269 16.60 -5.80 2.76
CA PHE A 269 16.51 -5.40 1.36
C PHE A 269 16.09 -3.93 1.22
N ALA A 270 15.16 -3.48 2.06
CA ALA A 270 14.72 -2.10 2.07
C ALA A 270 15.81 -1.15 2.60
N ILE A 271 16.59 -1.56 3.60
CA ILE A 271 17.80 -0.81 4.03
C ILE A 271 18.79 -0.71 2.86
N ALA A 272 19.08 -1.81 2.16
CA ALA A 272 19.99 -1.79 1.02
C ALA A 272 19.50 -0.85 -0.09
N LEU A 273 18.22 -0.89 -0.43
CA LEU A 273 17.62 -0.01 -1.43
C LEU A 273 17.64 1.46 -0.99
N ALA A 274 17.38 1.75 0.28
CA ALA A 274 17.46 3.10 0.83
C ALA A 274 18.88 3.66 0.75
N LEU A 275 19.88 2.83 1.11
CA LEU A 275 21.30 3.19 0.98
C LEU A 275 21.69 3.44 -0.48
N ILE A 276 21.13 2.71 -1.45
CA ILE A 276 21.32 2.98 -2.88
C ILE A 276 20.73 4.33 -3.26
N VAL A 277 19.47 4.62 -2.91
CA VAL A 277 18.80 5.89 -3.26
C VAL A 277 19.54 7.08 -2.65
N VAL A 278 19.88 7.01 -1.36
CA VAL A 278 20.62 8.06 -0.66
C VAL A 278 22.05 8.17 -1.20
N GLY A 279 22.75 7.05 -1.37
CA GLY A 279 24.12 7.00 -1.88
C GLY A 279 24.26 7.56 -3.29
N LEU A 280 23.34 7.23 -4.20
CA LEU A 280 23.28 7.80 -5.55
C LEU A 280 23.01 9.31 -5.51
N SER A 281 22.12 9.77 -4.62
CA SER A 281 21.85 11.20 -4.44
C SER A 281 23.09 11.96 -3.96
N VAL A 282 23.83 11.41 -2.99
CA VAL A 282 25.10 11.98 -2.51
C VAL A 282 26.17 11.96 -3.61
N ALA A 283 26.32 10.85 -4.34
CA ALA A 283 27.29 10.73 -5.43
C ALA A 283 27.03 11.77 -6.54
N LEU A 284 25.76 12.02 -6.87
CA LEU A 284 25.38 13.06 -7.83
C LEU A 284 25.84 14.46 -7.39
N VAL A 285 25.63 14.80 -6.11
CA VAL A 285 26.09 16.07 -5.53
C VAL A 285 27.61 16.20 -5.61
N LEU A 286 28.34 15.14 -5.25
CA LEU A 286 29.82 15.13 -5.28
C LEU A 286 30.39 15.25 -6.70
N LEU A 287 29.69 14.71 -7.70
CA LEU A 287 30.15 14.73 -9.09
C LEU A 287 29.86 16.03 -9.83
N GLN A 288 28.97 16.90 -9.32
CA GLN A 288 28.71 18.25 -9.84
C GLN A 288 28.51 18.31 -11.37
N GLY A 289 27.83 17.32 -11.96
CA GLY A 289 27.54 17.28 -13.40
C GLY A 289 28.68 16.77 -14.30
N ARG A 290 29.71 16.12 -13.74
CA ARG A 290 30.77 15.42 -14.50
C ARG A 290 30.20 14.26 -15.34
N GLY A 291 31.03 13.74 -16.26
CA GLY A 291 30.68 12.68 -17.23
C GLY A 291 29.73 11.56 -16.77
N PRO A 292 29.96 10.91 -15.60
CA PRO A 292 29.08 9.82 -15.14
C PRO A 292 27.75 10.28 -14.53
N ALA A 293 27.54 11.58 -14.31
CA ALA A 293 26.38 12.07 -13.56
C ALA A 293 25.04 11.84 -14.28
N VAL A 294 25.02 11.77 -15.62
CA VAL A 294 23.80 11.38 -16.36
C VAL A 294 23.43 9.92 -16.12
N ALA A 295 24.42 9.01 -16.09
CA ALA A 295 24.19 7.61 -15.81
C ALA A 295 23.72 7.39 -14.37
N LEU A 296 24.31 8.12 -13.40
CA LEU A 296 23.85 8.09 -12.01
C LEU A 296 22.45 8.66 -11.84
N MET A 297 22.09 9.70 -12.60
CA MET A 297 20.73 10.26 -12.60
C MET A 297 19.72 9.22 -13.12
N ALA A 298 20.08 8.48 -14.17
CA ALA A 298 19.26 7.38 -14.68
C ALA A 298 19.14 6.23 -13.65
N ALA A 299 20.25 5.84 -13.02
CA ALA A 299 20.24 4.81 -11.98
C ALA A 299 19.40 5.23 -10.77
N LEU A 300 19.47 6.51 -10.37
CA LEU A 300 18.65 7.05 -9.28
C LEU A 300 17.17 7.06 -9.66
N LEU A 301 16.83 7.47 -10.89
CA LEU A 301 15.44 7.40 -11.36
C LEU A 301 14.92 5.96 -11.29
N VAL A 302 15.70 4.97 -11.75
CA VAL A 302 15.32 3.56 -11.69
C VAL A 302 15.16 3.10 -10.24
N ALA A 303 16.17 3.29 -9.38
CA ALA A 303 16.13 2.85 -7.99
C ALA A 303 15.00 3.53 -7.20
N GLY A 304 14.82 4.84 -7.37
CA GLY A 304 13.74 5.60 -6.74
C GLY A 304 12.36 5.16 -7.24
N THR A 305 12.23 4.82 -8.53
CA THR A 305 10.97 4.30 -9.09
C THR A 305 10.65 2.92 -8.51
N VAL A 306 11.62 2.02 -8.45
CA VAL A 306 11.46 0.70 -7.79
C VAL A 306 11.07 0.88 -6.32
N ALA A 307 11.75 1.78 -5.60
CA ALA A 307 11.41 2.11 -4.22
C ALA A 307 10.00 2.69 -4.07
N THR A 308 9.57 3.54 -4.99
CA THR A 308 8.22 4.16 -4.99
C THR A 308 7.13 3.11 -5.23
N VAL A 309 7.37 2.17 -6.15
CA VAL A 309 6.47 1.02 -6.39
C VAL A 309 6.43 0.07 -5.19
N ASN A 310 7.54 -0.01 -4.46
CA ASN A 310 7.69 -0.78 -3.23
C ASN A 310 7.37 -2.29 -3.38
N PRO A 311 8.15 -3.05 -4.19
CA PRO A 311 7.98 -4.50 -4.33
C PRO A 311 8.33 -5.29 -3.06
N LEU A 312 8.79 -4.61 -2.02
CA LEU A 312 9.15 -5.17 -0.71
C LEU A 312 7.99 -5.07 0.30
N MET A 313 6.87 -4.47 -0.10
CA MET A 313 5.67 -4.34 0.71
C MET A 313 4.97 -5.70 0.84
N ASN A 314 4.54 -6.03 2.05
CA ASN A 314 3.63 -7.15 2.24
C ASN A 314 2.25 -6.73 1.74
N HIS A 315 1.58 -7.64 1.05
CA HIS A 315 0.15 -7.56 0.77
C HIS A 315 -0.52 -8.68 1.55
N TRP A 316 -1.23 -8.32 2.60
CA TRP A 316 -1.94 -9.27 3.43
C TRP A 316 -3.37 -8.81 3.63
N TYR A 317 -4.25 -9.80 3.81
CA TYR A 317 -5.66 -9.60 4.01
C TYR A 317 -6.04 -9.91 5.44
N PHE A 318 -6.86 -9.05 6.02
CA PHE A 318 -7.62 -9.40 7.22
C PHE A 318 -9.05 -9.80 6.82
N ILE A 319 -9.44 -10.99 7.22
CA ILE A 319 -10.74 -11.58 6.91
C ILE A 319 -11.43 -11.92 8.22
N GLY A 320 -12.69 -11.54 8.38
CA GLY A 320 -13.43 -12.01 9.55
C GLY A 320 -14.90 -11.66 9.53
N VAL A 321 -15.62 -12.29 10.44
CA VAL A 321 -17.05 -12.09 10.66
C VAL A 321 -17.26 -10.96 11.67
N ARG A 322 -17.84 -9.86 11.20
CA ARG A 322 -17.95 -8.59 11.93
C ARG A 322 -19.40 -8.28 12.31
N PRO A 323 -19.65 -7.63 13.46
CA PRO A 323 -20.94 -7.01 13.74
C PRO A 323 -21.27 -5.95 12.69
N ALA A 324 -22.53 -5.87 12.24
CA ALA A 324 -22.98 -4.92 11.20
C ALA A 324 -22.68 -3.46 11.54
N ALA A 325 -22.61 -3.10 12.82
CA ALA A 325 -22.23 -1.77 13.28
C ALA A 325 -20.79 -1.37 12.93
N MET A 326 -19.91 -2.33 12.60
CA MET A 326 -18.53 -2.06 12.20
C MET A 326 -18.36 -1.94 10.67
N ARG A 327 -19.44 -2.00 9.90
CA ARG A 327 -19.39 -1.85 8.44
C ARG A 327 -18.88 -0.46 8.08
N GLY A 328 -17.89 -0.39 7.19
CA GLY A 328 -17.28 0.87 6.79
C GLY A 328 -16.52 1.59 7.90
N ALA A 329 -16.08 0.87 8.94
CA ALA A 329 -15.16 1.39 9.93
C ALA A 329 -13.87 1.94 9.27
N ALA A 330 -13.22 2.88 9.95
CA ALA A 330 -11.97 3.47 9.47
C ALA A 330 -10.87 2.42 9.27
N MET A 331 -10.05 2.60 8.24
CA MET A 331 -8.93 1.69 7.96
C MET A 331 -7.87 1.74 9.07
N PRO A 332 -7.39 0.58 9.55
CA PRO A 332 -6.36 0.54 10.58
C PRO A 332 -4.96 0.85 10.03
N VAL A 333 -4.75 0.70 8.71
CA VAL A 333 -3.47 1.01 8.06
C VAL A 333 -3.63 2.10 6.99
N PRO A 334 -2.61 2.97 6.82
CA PRO A 334 -2.69 4.14 5.95
C PRO A 334 -2.96 3.85 4.46
N ALA A 335 -2.48 2.71 3.96
CA ALA A 335 -2.62 2.28 2.56
C ALA A 335 -3.70 1.20 2.37
N GLY A 336 -4.49 0.92 3.41
CA GLY A 336 -5.48 -0.15 3.40
C GLY A 336 -6.70 0.21 2.58
N HIS A 337 -7.37 -0.83 2.07
CA HIS A 337 -8.66 -0.69 1.40
C HIS A 337 -9.57 -1.90 1.66
N ARG A 338 -10.88 -1.67 1.62
CA ARG A 338 -11.89 -2.73 1.67
C ARG A 338 -11.97 -3.37 0.29
N THR A 339 -11.61 -4.65 0.23
CA THR A 339 -11.81 -5.46 -0.96
C THR A 339 -13.26 -5.92 -1.06
N TYR A 340 -13.85 -6.32 0.06
CA TYR A 340 -15.25 -6.77 0.10
C TYR A 340 -15.84 -6.64 1.50
N GLU A 341 -17.10 -6.20 1.59
CA GLU A 341 -17.93 -6.33 2.78
C GLU A 341 -19.28 -6.91 2.35
N SER A 342 -19.62 -8.12 2.79
CA SER A 342 -20.89 -8.76 2.43
C SER A 342 -22.09 -8.00 2.94
N GLU A 343 -23.28 -8.22 2.39
CA GLU A 343 -24.53 -7.94 3.13
C GLU A 343 -24.57 -8.72 4.46
N ASN A 344 -25.55 -8.41 5.32
CA ASN A 344 -25.71 -9.15 6.56
C ASN A 344 -26.03 -10.62 6.24
N LEU A 345 -25.32 -11.53 6.89
CA LEU A 345 -25.55 -12.95 6.74
C LEU A 345 -26.89 -13.33 7.39
N THR A 346 -27.66 -14.16 6.71
CA THR A 346 -28.98 -14.64 7.15
C THR A 346 -28.95 -16.13 7.40
N GLY A 347 -29.87 -16.63 8.26
CA GLY A 347 -30.02 -18.07 8.51
C GLY A 347 -28.96 -18.68 9.42
N LEU A 348 -28.31 -17.85 10.25
CA LEU A 348 -27.34 -18.28 11.25
C LEU A 348 -28.07 -18.68 12.55
N SER A 349 -27.75 -19.85 13.09
CA SER A 349 -28.16 -20.28 14.44
C SER A 349 -27.28 -19.63 15.52
N SER A 350 -27.77 -19.56 16.75
CA SER A 350 -26.94 -19.23 17.92
C SER A 350 -26.00 -20.39 18.24
N GLY A 351 -24.75 -20.10 18.58
CA GLY A 351 -23.79 -21.09 19.04
C GLY A 351 -22.39 -20.88 18.50
N PRO A 352 -21.50 -21.85 18.71
CA PRO A 352 -20.15 -21.83 18.18
C PRO A 352 -20.13 -22.12 16.68
N TYR A 353 -19.14 -21.55 16.00
CA TYR A 353 -18.90 -21.74 14.57
C TYR A 353 -17.44 -22.07 14.30
N VAL A 354 -17.20 -22.74 13.18
CA VAL A 354 -15.91 -22.79 12.51
C VAL A 354 -15.99 -21.83 11.33
N GLU A 355 -15.13 -20.81 11.34
CA GLU A 355 -14.84 -20.05 10.13
C GLU A 355 -13.83 -20.87 9.33
N GLN A 356 -14.16 -21.17 8.08
CA GLN A 356 -13.29 -21.91 7.16
C GLN A 356 -12.88 -20.97 6.03
N LEU A 357 -11.58 -20.74 5.91
CA LEU A 357 -10.98 -19.99 4.82
C LEU A 357 -10.37 -20.96 3.81
N THR A 358 -10.76 -20.83 2.55
CA THR A 358 -10.10 -21.49 1.43
C THR A 358 -9.46 -20.45 0.52
N ASP A 359 -8.15 -20.54 0.32
CA ASP A 359 -7.43 -19.80 -0.73
C ASP A 359 -7.08 -20.74 -1.87
N ARG A 360 -7.55 -20.41 -3.08
CA ARG A 360 -7.43 -21.29 -4.24
C ARG A 360 -7.20 -20.50 -5.51
N ARG A 361 -6.19 -20.92 -6.28
CA ARG A 361 -6.07 -20.57 -7.69
C ARG A 361 -6.76 -21.64 -8.54
N LEU A 362 -7.78 -21.24 -9.30
CA LEU A 362 -8.54 -22.15 -10.18
C LEU A 362 -7.78 -22.34 -11.50
N ALA A 363 -7.62 -23.58 -11.96
CA ALA A 363 -7.16 -23.87 -13.31
C ALA A 363 -8.20 -23.43 -14.34
N VAL A 364 -7.80 -23.23 -15.60
CA VAL A 364 -8.71 -22.86 -16.68
C VAL A 364 -9.78 -23.94 -16.88
N GLY A 365 -11.06 -23.54 -16.89
CA GLY A 365 -12.21 -24.45 -16.99
C GLY A 365 -12.55 -25.22 -15.70
N GLU A 366 -11.83 -24.98 -14.60
CA GLU A 366 -12.14 -25.57 -13.31
C GLU A 366 -13.42 -24.97 -12.70
N SER A 367 -14.19 -25.83 -12.02
CA SER A 367 -15.35 -25.42 -11.24
C SER A 367 -15.26 -25.94 -9.80
N VAL A 368 -15.63 -25.11 -8.83
CA VAL A 368 -15.65 -25.47 -7.40
C VAL A 368 -17.02 -25.17 -6.80
N ARG A 369 -17.57 -26.13 -6.07
CA ARG A 369 -18.85 -26.03 -5.36
C ARG A 369 -18.64 -25.47 -3.96
N VAL A 370 -19.50 -24.54 -3.56
CA VAL A 370 -19.53 -23.93 -2.22
C VAL A 370 -20.97 -23.91 -1.72
N VAL A 371 -21.17 -24.11 -0.42
CA VAL A 371 -22.48 -24.00 0.22
C VAL A 371 -22.42 -22.89 1.27
N GLY A 372 -23.39 -21.98 1.25
CA GLY A 372 -23.47 -20.87 2.19
C GLY A 372 -23.95 -21.29 3.59
N PRO A 373 -23.76 -20.43 4.61
CA PRO A 373 -23.43 -19.01 4.48
C PRO A 373 -21.95 -18.78 4.19
N ALA A 374 -21.66 -18.07 3.11
CA ALA A 374 -20.30 -17.87 2.63
C ALA A 374 -20.09 -16.53 1.91
N ALA A 375 -18.85 -16.05 1.86
CA ALA A 375 -18.40 -15.03 0.92
C ALA A 375 -17.38 -15.62 -0.05
N ILE A 376 -17.50 -15.26 -1.32
CA ILE A 376 -16.55 -15.60 -2.37
C ILE A 376 -15.94 -14.29 -2.86
N VAL A 377 -14.62 -14.16 -2.80
CA VAL A 377 -13.89 -12.95 -3.21
C VAL A 377 -12.84 -13.32 -4.24
N VAL A 378 -12.82 -12.64 -5.38
CA VAL A 378 -11.80 -12.81 -6.42
C VAL A 378 -10.66 -11.84 -6.12
N LEU A 379 -9.47 -12.36 -5.81
CA LEU A 379 -8.28 -11.55 -5.57
C LEU A 379 -7.57 -11.16 -6.87
N ASP A 380 -7.55 -12.08 -7.84
CA ASP A 380 -6.86 -11.93 -9.12
C ASP A 380 -7.64 -12.64 -10.22
N GLY A 381 -7.59 -12.12 -11.44
CA GLY A 381 -8.30 -12.63 -12.60
C GLY A 381 -9.81 -12.35 -12.60
N GLN A 382 -10.56 -13.24 -13.23
CA GLN A 382 -12.02 -13.17 -13.33
C GLN A 382 -12.64 -14.55 -13.11
N ALA A 383 -13.75 -14.61 -12.38
CA ALA A 383 -14.51 -15.83 -12.13
C ALA A 383 -16.01 -15.57 -12.35
N SER A 384 -16.75 -16.61 -12.76
CA SER A 384 -18.20 -16.58 -12.83
C SER A 384 -18.79 -17.39 -11.69
N ILE A 385 -19.74 -16.82 -10.96
CA ILE A 385 -20.43 -17.47 -9.84
C ILE A 385 -21.84 -17.81 -10.29
N VAL A 386 -22.19 -19.09 -10.27
CA VAL A 386 -23.55 -19.56 -10.55
C VAL A 386 -24.22 -19.93 -9.24
N ALA A 387 -25.25 -19.18 -8.84
CA ALA A 387 -26.04 -19.42 -7.63
C ALA A 387 -27.50 -19.03 -7.88
N ASP A 388 -28.45 -19.78 -7.34
CA ASP A 388 -29.90 -19.53 -7.51
C ASP A 388 -30.36 -19.32 -8.97
N GLY A 389 -29.75 -20.08 -9.90
CA GLY A 389 -30.03 -19.96 -11.33
C GLY A 389 -29.55 -18.65 -11.99
N ARG A 390 -28.79 -17.83 -11.28
CA ARG A 390 -28.17 -16.59 -11.78
C ARG A 390 -26.66 -16.77 -11.90
N THR A 391 -26.10 -16.15 -12.94
CA THR A 391 -24.66 -16.07 -13.15
C THR A 391 -24.19 -14.65 -12.88
N THR A 392 -23.24 -14.50 -11.96
CA THR A 392 -22.59 -13.23 -11.63
C THR A 392 -21.12 -13.30 -12.03
N SER A 393 -20.66 -12.40 -12.90
CA SER A 393 -19.24 -12.28 -13.22
C SER A 393 -18.55 -11.37 -12.20
N LEU A 394 -17.46 -11.87 -11.62
CA LEU A 394 -16.63 -11.16 -10.66
C LEU A 394 -15.24 -10.91 -11.26
N SER A 395 -14.73 -9.70 -11.07
CA SER A 395 -13.35 -9.32 -11.39
C SER A 395 -12.47 -9.31 -10.15
N ALA A 396 -11.16 -9.15 -10.31
CA ALA A 396 -10.24 -8.90 -9.21
C ALA A 396 -10.76 -7.79 -8.28
N GLN A 397 -10.55 -8.00 -6.97
CA GLN A 397 -11.03 -7.16 -5.88
C GLN A 397 -12.56 -6.99 -5.81
N SER A 398 -13.31 -8.01 -6.21
CA SER A 398 -14.77 -8.04 -6.04
C SER A 398 -15.22 -9.35 -5.41
N GLY A 399 -16.42 -9.36 -4.84
CA GLY A 399 -16.97 -10.52 -4.17
C GLY A 399 -18.48 -10.63 -4.23
N THR A 400 -18.99 -11.77 -3.78
CA THR A 400 -20.41 -12.04 -3.61
C THR A 400 -20.66 -12.89 -2.37
N THR A 401 -21.88 -12.84 -1.86
CA THR A 401 -22.31 -13.64 -0.71
C THR A 401 -23.29 -14.70 -1.13
N ILE A 402 -23.13 -15.88 -0.55
CA ILE A 402 -24.00 -17.04 -0.74
C ILE A 402 -24.78 -17.24 0.56
N ALA A 403 -26.10 -17.21 0.45
CA ALA A 403 -27.00 -17.35 1.59
C ALA A 403 -26.91 -18.74 2.23
N ALA A 404 -27.29 -18.86 3.50
CA ALA A 404 -27.33 -20.14 4.20
C ALA A 404 -28.18 -21.18 3.46
N GLY A 405 -27.61 -22.38 3.26
CA GLY A 405 -28.27 -23.47 2.55
C GLY A 405 -28.32 -23.33 1.02
N THR A 406 -27.83 -22.21 0.48
CA THR A 406 -27.71 -22.01 -0.97
C THR A 406 -26.40 -22.60 -1.48
N GLU A 407 -26.48 -23.27 -2.63
CA GLU A 407 -25.31 -23.77 -3.34
C GLU A 407 -24.86 -22.74 -4.40
N ALA A 408 -23.55 -22.56 -4.50
CA ALA A 408 -22.92 -21.80 -5.57
C ALA A 408 -21.82 -22.63 -6.25
N THR A 409 -21.66 -22.44 -7.55
CA THR A 409 -20.52 -22.95 -8.32
C THR A 409 -19.66 -21.78 -8.78
N ILE A 410 -18.39 -21.79 -8.38
CA ILE A 410 -17.35 -20.88 -8.87
C ILE A 410 -16.76 -21.49 -10.14
N GLN A 411 -16.69 -20.75 -11.23
CA GLN A 411 -16.16 -21.22 -12.51
C GLN A 411 -15.06 -20.28 -13.00
N SER A 412 -13.93 -20.83 -13.42
CA SER A 412 -12.93 -20.07 -14.14
C SER A 412 -13.31 -19.94 -15.63
N GLY A 413 -13.10 -18.75 -16.19
CA GLY A 413 -13.25 -18.49 -17.62
C GLY A 413 -11.99 -18.89 -18.40
N SER A 414 -11.48 -17.98 -19.23
CA SER A 414 -10.25 -18.17 -20.01
C SER A 414 -8.95 -17.97 -19.23
N GLY A 415 -9.03 -17.72 -17.92
CA GLY A 415 -7.89 -17.41 -17.05
C GLY A 415 -7.84 -18.31 -15.81
N SER A 416 -6.83 -18.09 -14.98
CA SER A 416 -6.63 -18.81 -13.71
C SER A 416 -6.86 -17.87 -12.52
N PRO A 417 -8.13 -17.58 -12.16
CA PRO A 417 -8.42 -16.65 -11.08
C PRO A 417 -7.97 -17.20 -9.73
N ARG A 418 -7.54 -16.30 -8.84
CA ARG A 418 -7.34 -16.61 -7.41
C ARG A 418 -8.57 -16.16 -6.63
N VAL A 419 -9.17 -17.08 -5.89
CA VAL A 419 -10.39 -16.87 -5.13
C VAL A 419 -10.16 -17.20 -3.66
N LEU A 420 -10.71 -16.36 -2.79
CA LEU A 420 -10.91 -16.64 -1.39
C LEU A 420 -12.37 -17.06 -1.17
N VAL A 421 -12.56 -18.13 -0.42
CA VAL A 421 -13.88 -18.56 0.04
C VAL A 421 -13.87 -18.58 1.55
N VAL A 422 -14.78 -17.83 2.16
CA VAL A 422 -14.94 -17.75 3.62
C VAL A 422 -16.31 -18.34 3.95
N GLN A 423 -16.32 -19.49 4.62
CA GLN A 423 -17.54 -20.19 5.02
C GLN A 423 -17.72 -20.17 6.52
N LEU A 424 -18.96 -20.06 6.98
CA LEU A 424 -19.32 -20.29 8.38
C LEU A 424 -20.03 -21.63 8.52
N LEU A 425 -19.40 -22.53 9.25
CA LEU A 425 -19.90 -23.87 9.53
C LEU A 425 -20.28 -23.95 11.01
N PRO A 426 -21.47 -24.47 11.37
CA PRO A 426 -21.79 -24.72 12.78
C PRO A 426 -20.73 -25.65 13.41
N ALA A 427 -20.21 -25.29 14.59
CA ALA A 427 -19.28 -26.16 15.30
C ALA A 427 -20.08 -27.20 16.11
N SER A 428 -19.71 -28.47 15.96
CA SER A 428 -20.26 -29.61 16.72
C SER A 428 -19.77 -29.65 18.15
#